data_AF-A0A8S1RV14-F1
#
_entry.id   AF-A0A8S1RV14-F1
#
_cell.length_a   1.000
_cell.length_b   1.000
_cell.length_c   1.000
_cell.angle_alpha   90.00
_cell.angle_beta   90.00
_cell.angle_gamma   90.00
#
_symmetry.space_group_name_H-M   'P 1'
#
loop_
_entity.id
_entity.type
_entity.pdbx_description
1 polymer ?
#
loop_
_entity_poly.entity_id
_entity_poly.type
_entity_poly.pdbx_seq_one_letter_code
_entity_poly.pdbx_strand_id
1 'polypeptide(L)'
;MKQKDFKPLQLEQESKNYQFDSHYESSNLFASFRINTNEYDLIMQNDTNSKGNTQWFNFSVKIPKKMLQLHLTLQTFHLFNQIKQKQRDILDQGRQQCCLFKKQIQKENRSMKTYYTLSFSCKFEYSNHKVYFAQCYPYTYTHLNSFIDRFIRTNKFSTVSDLCKTKTKLN
;
A
#
# COMPACT_ATOMS: atom_id res chain seq x y z
N MET A 1 -23.88 47.87 11.64
CA MET A 1 -23.12 46.71 12.16
C MET A 1 -23.04 45.67 11.05
N LYS A 2 -21.86 45.46 10.44
CA LYS A 2 -21.68 44.37 9.47
C LYS A 2 -21.35 43.09 10.23
N GLN A 3 -22.14 42.04 10.04
CA GLN A 3 -21.84 40.70 10.57
C GLN A 3 -20.50 40.24 9.98
N LYS A 4 -19.56 39.86 10.85
CA LYS A 4 -18.31 39.21 10.43
C LYS A 4 -18.63 37.75 10.12
N ASP A 5 -18.42 37.34 8.88
CA ASP A 5 -18.50 35.94 8.48
C ASP A 5 -17.51 35.11 9.31
N PHE A 6 -18.05 34.14 10.05
CA PHE A 6 -17.26 33.15 10.78
C PHE A 6 -16.70 32.14 9.76
N LYS A 7 -15.43 32.29 9.38
CA LYS A 7 -14.67 31.18 8.79
C LYS A 7 -14.21 30.29 9.93
N PRO A 8 -14.57 28.99 9.95
CA PRO A 8 -14.01 28.08 10.94
C PRO A 8 -12.50 28.00 10.73
N LEU A 9 -11.71 28.39 11.73
CA LEU A 9 -10.28 28.09 11.77
C LEU A 9 -10.14 26.57 11.88
N GLN A 10 -9.84 25.92 10.77
CA GLN A 10 -9.28 24.57 10.80
C GLN A 10 -7.89 24.70 11.44
N LEU A 11 -7.81 24.52 12.76
CA LEU A 11 -6.53 24.16 13.37
C LEU A 11 -6.15 22.82 12.75
N GLU A 12 -5.24 22.84 11.77
CA GLU A 12 -4.47 21.66 11.39
C GLU A 12 -3.66 21.24 12.62
N GLN A 13 -4.29 20.48 13.52
CA GLN A 13 -3.56 19.75 14.53
C GLN A 13 -2.72 18.73 13.78
N GLU A 14 -1.48 19.10 13.51
CA GLU A 14 -0.52 18.23 12.86
C GLU A 14 -0.46 16.92 13.63
N SER A 15 -0.91 15.86 12.97
CA SER A 15 -0.88 14.51 13.53
C SER A 15 0.56 14.17 13.87
N LYS A 16 0.81 13.87 15.15
CA LYS A 16 2.11 13.35 15.61
C LYS A 16 2.38 11.92 15.13
N ASN A 17 1.41 11.29 14.48
CA ASN A 17 1.42 9.89 14.09
C ASN A 17 1.47 9.75 12.56
N TYR A 18 2.04 8.64 12.10
CA TYR A 18 1.94 8.20 10.71
C TYR A 18 0.48 7.98 10.33
N GLN A 19 0.07 8.49 9.17
CA GLN A 19 -1.28 8.28 8.65
C GLN A 19 -1.23 7.30 7.49
N PHE A 20 -1.87 6.15 7.66
CA PHE A 20 -1.95 5.13 6.63
C PHE A 20 -3.21 5.33 5.79
N ASP A 21 -3.08 5.15 4.48
CA ASP A 21 -4.19 5.29 3.55
C ASP A 21 -4.14 4.23 2.45
N SER A 22 -5.32 3.73 2.11
CA SER A 22 -5.58 2.68 1.12
C SER A 22 -6.87 2.94 0.34
N HIS A 23 -7.33 4.20 0.25
CA HIS A 23 -8.49 4.58 -0.55
C HIS A 23 -8.10 4.99 -1.96
N TYR A 24 -7.52 4.05 -2.72
CA TYR A 24 -7.17 4.28 -4.12
C TYR A 24 -7.12 2.96 -4.91
N GLU A 25 -6.95 3.05 -6.23
CA GLU A 25 -6.96 1.85 -7.08
C GLU A 25 -5.83 0.89 -6.72
N SER A 26 -6.16 -0.40 -6.71
CA SER A 26 -5.22 -1.50 -6.47
C SER A 26 -4.54 -1.50 -5.10
N SER A 27 -5.02 -0.74 -4.11
CA SER A 27 -4.52 -0.80 -2.72
C SER A 27 -5.25 -1.84 -1.88
N ASN A 28 -4.63 -2.32 -0.80
CA ASN A 28 -5.15 -3.47 -0.03
C ASN A 28 -4.77 -3.48 1.46
N LEU A 29 -4.47 -2.34 2.07
CA LEU A 29 -4.25 -2.27 3.52
C LEU A 29 -5.60 -2.32 4.23
N PHE A 30 -5.77 -3.31 5.11
CA PHE A 30 -7.00 -3.50 5.90
C PHE A 30 -6.94 -2.73 7.22
N ALA A 31 -5.84 -2.86 7.97
CA ALA A 31 -5.68 -2.20 9.26
C ALA A 31 -4.22 -1.93 9.62
N SER A 32 -3.99 -0.88 10.41
CA SER A 32 -2.69 -0.53 10.97
C SER A 32 -2.79 -0.38 12.49
N PHE A 33 -1.96 -1.10 13.23
CA PHE A 33 -1.88 -1.07 14.69
C PHE A 33 -0.56 -0.47 15.12
N ARG A 34 -0.60 0.57 15.95
CA ARG A 34 0.60 1.17 16.51
C ARG A 34 1.10 0.31 17.68
N ILE A 35 2.28 -0.27 17.52
CA ILE A 35 2.96 -1.02 18.59
C ILE A 35 3.82 -0.08 19.42
N ASN A 36 4.52 0.83 18.73
CA ASN A 36 5.43 1.77 19.37
C ASN A 36 5.40 3.12 18.66
N THR A 37 6.24 4.07 19.07
CA THR A 37 6.23 5.41 18.46
C THR A 37 6.46 5.40 16.95
N ASN A 38 7.36 4.53 16.49
CA ASN A 38 7.79 4.39 15.10
C ASN A 38 7.54 2.98 14.54
N GLU A 39 6.69 2.19 15.20
CA GLU A 39 6.51 0.78 14.88
C GLU A 39 5.03 0.43 14.76
N TYR A 40 4.68 -0.19 13.64
CA TYR A 40 3.30 -0.52 13.29
C TYR A 40 3.20 -1.94 12.75
N ASP A 41 2.20 -2.67 13.23
CA ASP A 41 1.75 -3.93 12.67
C ASP A 41 0.64 -3.65 11.66
N LEU A 42 0.77 -4.22 10.47
CA LEU A 42 -0.13 -3.99 9.35
C LEU A 42 -0.79 -5.30 8.94
N ILE A 43 -2.11 -5.25 8.78
CA ILE A 43 -2.91 -6.35 8.25
C ILE A 43 -3.33 -5.98 6.83
N MET A 44 -2.99 -6.83 5.88
CA MET A 44 -3.42 -6.70 4.49
C MET A 44 -4.77 -7.39 4.27
N GLN A 45 -5.54 -6.90 3.30
CA GLN A 45 -6.73 -7.56 2.82
C GLN A 45 -6.35 -8.76 1.95
N ASN A 46 -7.02 -9.89 2.18
CA ASN A 46 -6.83 -11.11 1.40
C ASN A 46 -7.41 -10.97 -0.02
N ASP A 47 -6.86 -11.74 -0.95
CA ASP A 47 -7.36 -11.84 -2.32
C ASP A 47 -8.82 -12.31 -2.32
N THR A 48 -9.64 -11.64 -3.13
CA THR A 48 -11.03 -12.06 -3.35
C THR A 48 -11.08 -13.48 -3.87
N ASN A 49 -12.03 -14.28 -3.37
CA ASN A 49 -12.21 -15.68 -3.77
C ASN A 49 -11.00 -16.59 -3.47
N SER A 50 -10.18 -16.24 -2.49
CA SER A 50 -9.08 -17.08 -1.98
C SER A 50 -9.35 -17.56 -0.56
N LYS A 51 -8.66 -18.64 -0.13
CA LYS A 51 -8.67 -19.11 1.27
C LYS A 51 -7.65 -18.37 2.14
N GLY A 52 -7.63 -17.05 2.00
CA GLY A 52 -6.75 -16.16 2.74
C GLY A 52 -5.41 -15.90 2.07
N ASN A 53 -5.29 -15.98 0.75
CA ASN A 53 -4.05 -15.61 0.07
C ASN A 53 -3.83 -14.11 0.20
N THR A 54 -2.58 -13.72 0.50
CA THR A 54 -2.12 -12.33 0.45
C THR A 54 -0.65 -12.35 0.05
N GLN A 55 -0.32 -11.78 -1.09
CA GLN A 55 1.07 -11.55 -1.52
C GLN A 55 1.29 -10.09 -1.87
N TRP A 56 0.35 -9.54 -2.63
CA TRP A 56 0.30 -8.13 -2.96
C TRP A 56 0.20 -7.29 -1.69
N PHE A 57 0.94 -6.18 -1.68
CA PHE A 57 0.68 -5.07 -0.78
C PHE A 57 0.79 -3.79 -1.60
N ASN A 58 -0.12 -2.86 -1.33
CA ASN A 58 -0.09 -1.50 -1.86
C ASN A 58 -0.85 -0.59 -0.90
N PHE A 59 -0.12 0.34 -0.28
CA PHE A 59 -0.67 1.33 0.65
C PHE A 59 0.23 2.55 0.70
N SER A 60 -0.28 3.63 1.28
CA SER A 60 0.46 4.88 1.42
C SER A 60 0.57 5.30 2.87
N VAL A 61 1.62 6.04 3.18
CA VAL A 61 1.89 6.56 4.52
C VAL A 61 2.24 8.03 4.43
N LYS A 62 1.50 8.88 5.14
CA LYS A 62 1.88 10.27 5.39
C LYS A 62 2.81 10.34 6.59
N ILE A 63 4.01 10.87 6.37
CA ILE A 63 5.06 10.97 7.38
C ILE A 63 4.84 12.26 8.20
N PRO A 64 4.82 12.21 9.54
CA PRO A 64 4.69 13.42 10.36
C PRO A 64 5.98 14.24 10.37
N LYS A 65 5.89 15.54 10.67
CA LYS A 65 7.02 16.50 10.56
C LYS A 65 8.30 16.14 11.34
N LYS A 66 8.19 15.30 12.37
CA LYS A 66 9.29 15.00 13.32
C LYS A 66 9.69 13.52 13.38
N MET A 67 9.17 12.65 12.51
CA MET A 67 9.55 11.23 12.51
C MET A 67 10.04 10.80 11.13
N LEU A 68 11.23 10.21 11.10
CA LEU A 68 11.91 9.83 9.87
C LEU A 68 12.30 8.35 9.84
N GLN A 69 11.81 7.55 10.79
CA GLN A 69 12.05 6.12 10.83
C GLN A 69 10.75 5.38 11.11
N LEU A 70 10.45 4.38 10.30
CA LEU A 70 9.24 3.57 10.40
C LEU A 70 9.59 2.09 10.27
N HIS A 71 9.19 1.29 11.25
CA HIS A 71 9.21 -0.17 11.21
C HIS A 71 7.79 -0.68 10.95
N LEU A 72 7.64 -1.48 9.91
CA LEU A 72 6.36 -2.07 9.51
C LEU A 72 6.48 -3.59 9.53
N THR A 73 5.45 -4.25 10.03
CA THR A 73 5.33 -5.72 10.01
C THR A 73 4.05 -6.11 9.29
N LEU A 74 4.17 -6.75 8.13
CA LEU A 74 3.06 -7.25 7.32
C LEU A 74 2.81 -8.73 7.65
N GLN A 75 1.58 -9.08 8.04
CA GLN A 75 1.18 -10.47 8.20
C GLN A 75 0.55 -11.02 6.92
N THR A 76 1.13 -12.08 6.35
CA THR A 76 0.65 -12.74 5.13
C THR A 76 0.53 -14.25 5.31
N PHE A 77 -0.31 -14.90 4.50
CA PHE A 77 -0.72 -16.30 4.70
C PHE A 77 -0.08 -17.28 3.70
N HIS A 78 0.49 -16.85 2.57
CA HIS A 78 1.11 -17.77 1.61
C HIS A 78 2.24 -17.18 0.76
N LEU A 79 3.28 -18.01 0.55
CA LEU A 79 4.29 -17.92 -0.52
C LEU A 79 5.06 -16.59 -0.63
N PHE A 80 5.92 -16.32 0.35
CA PHE A 80 7.08 -15.45 0.14
C PHE A 80 8.31 -16.24 -0.38
N ASN A 81 8.13 -17.29 -1.20
CA ASN A 81 9.24 -18.20 -1.56
C ASN A 81 10.15 -17.68 -2.68
N GLN A 82 9.87 -16.51 -3.30
CA GLN A 82 10.65 -16.03 -4.45
C GLN A 82 11.40 -14.70 -4.25
N ILE A 83 11.22 -13.97 -3.15
CA ILE A 83 12.04 -12.78 -2.88
C ILE A 83 13.35 -13.24 -2.23
N LYS A 84 14.28 -13.70 -3.06
CA LYS A 84 15.67 -13.92 -2.67
C LYS A 84 16.30 -12.55 -2.37
N GLN A 85 16.76 -12.39 -1.13
CA GLN A 85 17.79 -11.48 -0.63
C GLN A 85 18.03 -10.14 -1.37
N LYS A 86 17.94 -9.05 -0.58
CA LYS A 86 18.52 -7.72 -0.87
C LYS A 86 17.84 -6.91 -1.97
N GLN A 87 16.53 -6.65 -1.83
CA GLN A 87 15.90 -5.55 -2.57
C GLN A 87 16.23 -4.23 -1.85
N ARG A 88 17.21 -3.50 -2.38
CA ARG A 88 17.61 -2.16 -1.91
C ARG A 88 16.74 -1.03 -2.46
N ASP A 89 15.74 -1.35 -3.27
CA ASP A 89 14.94 -0.35 -3.95
C ASP A 89 13.46 -0.61 -3.64
N ILE A 90 12.97 -0.02 -2.55
CA ILE A 90 11.53 0.24 -2.43
C ILE A 90 11.30 1.59 -3.12
N LEU A 91 10.44 1.53 -4.11
CA LEU A 91 10.24 2.50 -5.17
C LEU A 91 9.78 3.87 -4.64
N ASP A 92 10.70 4.84 -4.63
CA ASP A 92 10.38 6.24 -4.93
C ASP A 92 11.63 6.92 -5.49
N GLN A 93 11.44 8.00 -6.25
CA GLN A 93 12.47 8.79 -6.92
C GLN A 93 13.42 9.54 -5.95
N GLY A 94 14.06 8.83 -5.03
CA GLY A 94 15.03 9.42 -4.11
C GLY A 94 15.32 8.55 -2.90
N ARG A 95 16.42 7.77 -2.97
CA ARG A 95 17.35 7.46 -1.86
C ARG A 95 16.78 6.96 -0.51
N GLN A 96 15.57 6.41 -0.43
CA GLN A 96 15.06 5.87 0.85
C GLN A 96 15.63 4.48 1.13
N GLN A 97 16.42 4.36 2.21
CA GLN A 97 16.95 3.08 2.65
C GLN A 97 15.87 2.30 3.39
N CYS A 98 15.34 1.25 2.74
CA CYS A 98 14.44 0.30 3.36
C CYS A 98 15.14 -1.07 3.52
N CYS A 99 15.17 -1.60 4.74
CA CYS A 99 15.71 -2.92 5.04
C CYS A 99 14.55 -3.91 5.16
N LEU A 100 14.54 -4.98 4.34
CA LEU A 100 13.52 -6.02 4.36
C LEU A 100 14.00 -7.24 5.17
N PHE A 101 13.16 -7.68 6.11
CA PHE A 101 13.35 -8.85 6.96
C PHE A 101 12.15 -9.79 6.78
N LYS A 102 12.42 -11.05 6.44
CA LYS A 102 11.38 -12.07 6.35
C LYS A 102 11.47 -13.00 7.56
N LYS A 103 10.36 -13.22 8.25
CA LYS A 103 10.24 -14.21 9.33
C LYS A 103 9.14 -15.21 9.00
N GLN A 104 9.42 -16.49 9.19
CA GLN A 104 8.43 -17.56 9.10
C GLN A 104 7.97 -17.93 10.50
N ILE A 105 6.67 -17.93 10.73
CA ILE A 105 6.08 -18.29 12.04
C ILE A 105 5.21 -19.53 11.83
N GLN A 106 5.58 -20.63 12.48
CA GLN A 106 4.77 -21.85 12.54
C GLN A 106 3.87 -21.79 13.78
N LYS A 107 2.59 -22.19 13.66
CA LYS A 107 1.66 -22.26 14.79
C LYS A 107 1.81 -23.62 15.49
N GLU A 108 1.81 -23.64 16.81
CA GLU A 108 2.01 -24.84 17.64
C GLU A 108 0.87 -25.89 17.57
N ASN A 109 -0.26 -25.61 16.91
CA ASN A 109 -1.43 -26.49 16.94
C ASN A 109 -1.84 -27.03 15.56
N ARG A 110 -1.54 -28.32 15.33
CA ARG A 110 -2.14 -29.42 14.51
C ARG A 110 -2.88 -29.14 13.17
N SER A 111 -2.95 -27.91 12.68
CA SER A 111 -3.40 -27.54 11.34
C SER A 111 -2.27 -26.73 10.70
N MET A 112 -1.66 -27.29 9.67
CA MET A 112 -0.51 -26.76 8.91
C MET A 112 -0.78 -25.40 8.21
N LYS A 113 -1.08 -24.35 8.97
CA LYS A 113 -1.18 -22.98 8.48
C LYS A 113 0.02 -22.19 8.99
N THR A 114 1.04 -22.08 8.14
CA THR A 114 2.23 -21.27 8.37
C THR A 114 1.90 -19.82 8.05
N TYR A 115 2.27 -18.89 8.93
CA TYR A 115 2.18 -17.46 8.65
C TYR A 115 3.55 -16.96 8.19
N TYR A 116 3.53 -16.06 7.21
CA TYR A 116 4.71 -15.34 6.79
C TYR A 116 4.58 -13.90 7.26
N THR A 117 5.69 -13.37 7.75
CA THR A 117 5.77 -11.98 8.18
C THR A 117 6.85 -11.30 7.37
N LEU A 118 6.48 -10.18 6.74
CA LEU A 118 7.42 -9.30 6.07
C LEU A 118 7.58 -8.03 6.92
N SER A 119 8.74 -7.84 7.51
CA SER A 119 9.08 -6.65 8.26
C SER A 119 10.02 -5.76 7.46
N PHE A 120 9.83 -4.45 7.48
CA PHE A 120 10.82 -3.53 6.94
C PHE A 120 10.95 -2.23 7.71
N SER A 121 12.19 -1.75 7.76
CA SER A 121 12.57 -0.49 8.38
C SER A 121 12.96 0.50 7.31
N CYS A 122 12.23 1.62 7.19
CA CYS A 122 12.54 2.69 6.25
C CYS A 122 13.00 3.94 7.00
N LYS A 123 14.00 4.61 6.43
CA LYS A 123 14.44 5.95 6.84
C LYS A 123 14.07 6.97 5.76
N PHE A 124 13.40 8.04 6.16
CA PHE A 124 12.93 9.10 5.28
C PHE A 124 13.86 10.32 5.38
N GLU A 125 14.16 10.96 4.25
CA GLU A 125 14.95 12.20 4.23
C GLU A 125 14.07 13.43 4.45
N TYR A 126 12.80 13.36 4.05
CA TYR A 126 11.85 14.48 4.09
C TYR A 126 10.64 14.14 4.95
N SER A 127 10.16 15.12 5.69
CA SER A 127 8.96 15.02 6.54
C SER A 127 7.75 15.67 5.87
N ASN A 128 6.53 15.31 6.27
CA ASN A 128 5.27 15.80 5.69
C ASN A 128 5.00 15.40 4.22
N HIS A 129 5.67 14.37 3.73
CA HIS A 129 5.39 13.77 2.42
C HIS A 129 4.58 12.48 2.58
N LYS A 130 3.84 12.14 1.51
CA LYS A 130 3.13 10.88 1.36
C LYS A 130 4.00 9.93 0.56
N VAL A 131 4.35 8.78 1.15
CA VAL A 131 5.13 7.73 0.50
C VAL A 131 4.23 6.56 0.18
N TYR A 132 4.49 5.88 -0.93
CA TYR A 132 3.74 4.71 -1.37
C TYR A 132 4.60 3.46 -1.21
N PHE A 133 4.01 2.42 -0.64
CA PHE A 133 4.62 1.12 -0.48
C PHE A 133 3.87 0.14 -1.35
N ALA A 134 4.55 -0.49 -2.29
CA ALA A 134 3.97 -1.54 -3.10
C ALA A 134 4.98 -2.66 -3.37
N GLN A 135 4.47 -3.87 -3.61
CA GLN A 135 5.30 -5.01 -3.99
C GLN A 135 6.02 -4.77 -5.34
N CYS A 136 5.36 -4.09 -6.28
CA CYS A 136 5.93 -3.59 -7.52
C CYS A 136 5.15 -2.33 -7.97
N TYR A 137 5.60 -1.68 -9.04
CA TYR A 137 4.91 -0.48 -9.56
C TYR A 137 3.47 -0.81 -9.98
N PRO A 138 2.44 -0.18 -9.38
CA PRO A 138 1.06 -0.53 -9.65
C PRO A 138 0.61 -0.03 -11.03
N TYR A 139 0.01 -0.92 -11.82
CA TYR A 139 -0.69 -0.57 -13.05
C TYR A 139 -2.19 -0.51 -12.76
N THR A 140 -2.78 0.69 -12.87
CA THR A 140 -4.15 0.95 -12.42
C THR A 140 -5.15 0.80 -13.56
N TYR A 141 -6.42 0.67 -13.22
CA TYR A 141 -7.50 0.59 -14.22
C TYR A 141 -7.60 1.91 -15.00
N THR A 142 -7.44 3.04 -14.30
CA THR A 142 -7.38 4.36 -14.95
C THR A 142 -6.20 4.47 -15.94
N HIS A 143 -5.02 3.92 -15.62
CA HIS A 143 -3.89 3.88 -16.56
C HIS A 143 -4.22 3.02 -17.78
N LEU A 144 -4.84 1.85 -17.59
CA LEU A 144 -5.26 0.99 -18.69
C LEU A 144 -6.23 1.71 -19.63
N ASN A 145 -7.29 2.31 -19.11
CA ASN A 145 -8.28 3.02 -19.92
C ASN A 145 -7.65 4.19 -20.68
N SER A 146 -6.85 5.00 -19.99
CA SER A 146 -6.13 6.12 -20.61
C SER A 146 -5.21 5.65 -21.73
N PHE A 147 -4.53 4.52 -21.56
CA PHE A 147 -3.69 3.92 -22.58
C PHE A 147 -4.52 3.47 -23.80
N ILE A 148 -5.61 2.75 -23.57
CA ILE A 148 -6.51 2.27 -24.63
C ILE A 148 -7.08 3.46 -25.41
N ASP A 149 -7.61 4.46 -24.72
CA ASP A 149 -8.25 5.62 -25.36
C ASP A 149 -7.25 6.47 -26.13
N ARG A 150 -6.06 6.70 -25.57
CA ARG A 150 -5.04 7.55 -26.20
C ARG A 150 -4.31 6.88 -27.35
N PHE A 151 -4.00 5.59 -27.24
CA PHE A 151 -3.09 4.92 -28.18
C PHE A 151 -3.77 3.87 -29.07
N ILE A 152 -4.84 3.22 -28.60
CA ILE A 152 -5.48 2.13 -29.34
C ILE A 152 -6.69 2.65 -30.11
N ARG A 153 -7.58 3.42 -29.47
CA ARG A 153 -8.78 3.95 -30.16
C ARG A 153 -8.48 5.02 -31.19
N THR A 154 -7.38 5.77 -31.02
CA THR A 154 -6.92 6.78 -31.98
C THR A 154 -6.22 6.16 -33.20
N ASN A 155 -5.80 4.90 -33.11
CA ASN A 155 -5.03 4.24 -34.14
C ASN A 155 -5.94 3.53 -35.14
N LYS A 156 -5.77 3.85 -36.43
CA LYS A 156 -6.57 3.31 -37.55
C LYS A 156 -6.37 1.82 -37.81
N PHE A 157 -5.30 1.22 -37.27
CA PHE A 157 -4.97 -0.19 -37.46
C PHE A 157 -5.42 -1.10 -36.31
N SER A 158 -6.05 -0.54 -35.28
CA SER A 158 -6.54 -1.30 -34.13
C SER A 158 -8.03 -1.10 -33.90
N THR A 159 -8.66 -2.16 -33.39
CA THR A 159 -10.06 -2.14 -32.96
C THR A 159 -10.16 -2.62 -31.52
N VAL A 160 -11.13 -2.09 -30.78
CA VAL A 160 -11.38 -2.45 -29.38
C VAL A 160 -12.80 -3.00 -29.28
N SER A 161 -12.94 -4.20 -28.76
CA SER A 161 -14.23 -4.88 -28.59
C SER A 161 -14.29 -5.57 -27.24
N ASP A 162 -15.44 -5.50 -26.57
CA ASP A 162 -15.67 -6.16 -25.30
C ASP A 162 -15.96 -7.65 -25.51
N LEU A 163 -15.11 -8.52 -24.96
CA LEU A 163 -15.26 -9.98 -25.10
C LEU A 163 -16.13 -10.58 -23.98
N CYS A 164 -16.03 -10.02 -22.78
CA CYS A 164 -16.75 -10.50 -21.61
C CYS A 164 -16.82 -9.42 -20.53
N LYS A 165 -17.61 -9.68 -19.47
CA LYS A 165 -17.69 -8.84 -18.28
C LYS A 165 -17.09 -9.56 -17.08
N THR A 166 -16.36 -8.83 -16.25
CA THR A 166 -15.83 -9.35 -14.98
C THR A 166 -16.97 -9.57 -13.98
N LYS A 167 -16.75 -10.46 -13.01
CA LYS A 167 -17.77 -10.83 -12.01
C LYS A 167 -18.03 -9.73 -10.98
N THR A 168 -17.16 -8.74 -10.88
CA THR A 168 -17.24 -7.66 -9.89
C THR A 168 -18.26 -6.62 -10.33
N LYS A 169 -19.43 -6.63 -9.69
CA LYS A 169 -20.30 -5.46 -9.59
C LYS A 169 -19.56 -4.40 -8.78
N LEU A 170 -18.81 -3.53 -9.45
CA LEU A 170 -18.59 -2.17 -8.94
C LEU A 170 -19.95 -1.48 -9.09
N ASN A 171 -20.73 -1.45 -8.01
CA ASN A 171 -21.95 -0.64 -7.94
C ASN A 171 -21.56 0.83 -7.81
#